data_AF-A0A0D5C4M1-F1
#
_entry.id   AF-A0A0D5C4M1-F1
#
_cell.length_a   1.000
_cell.length_b   1.000
_cell.length_c   1.000
_cell.angle_alpha   90.00
_cell.angle_beta   90.00
_cell.angle_gamma   90.00
#
_symmetry.space_group_name_H-M   'P 1'
#
loop_
_entity.id
_entity.type
_entity.pdbx_description
1 polymer ?
#
loop_
_entity_poly.entity_id
_entity_poly.type
_entity_poly.pdbx_seq_one_letter_code
_entity_poly.pdbx_strand_id
1 'polypeptide(L)'
;MGLLDRFSRTFDKHGYDLDGYDKNGYDKKGFDKNGYDKKGFDKNGYDKKGYNRNGFNKKGYDKNGYDKKGYKDGYDEDGFDFKGYDKDGFNKNGYDKNGYDKDGYDNRGFSIDGIHIDTKIAFDKDGFNKNGYDENGFNKNGYDKNGFNKNGFNKNGYDENGYDSNGYDKKGYNKDGFNKNGYDENGYDSNGYDENGFDENGFDLDGFDENGYDSNGYDKLGYDHIGYDKEGYNQEGYNKFNKKKNELHND
;
A
#
# COMPACT_ATOMS: atom_id res chain seq x y z
N MET A 1 -49.04 68.97 -52.79
CA MET A 1 -47.69 68.48 -53.17
C MET A 1 -46.73 69.04 -52.13
N GLY A 2 -46.46 68.38 -51.01
CA GLY A 2 -45.81 67.08 -50.88
C GLY A 2 -44.56 67.30 -50.04
N LEU A 3 -44.75 67.75 -48.78
CA LEU A 3 -43.69 68.15 -47.84
C LEU A 3 -43.69 67.21 -46.61
N LEU A 4 -43.93 65.93 -46.90
CA LEU A 4 -44.03 64.84 -45.94
C LEU A 4 -43.55 63.58 -46.65
N ASP A 5 -42.23 63.42 -46.79
CA ASP A 5 -41.69 62.07 -46.91
C ASP A 5 -40.44 61.93 -46.06
N ARG A 6 -40.70 61.37 -44.88
CA ARG A 6 -39.87 60.40 -44.17
C ARG A 6 -38.37 60.69 -44.23
N PHE A 7 -37.84 61.03 -43.06
CA PHE A 7 -36.55 60.53 -42.60
C PHE A 7 -36.50 59.00 -42.73
N SER A 8 -36.39 58.53 -43.98
CA SER A 8 -35.94 57.20 -44.34
C SER A 8 -34.56 57.13 -43.75
N ARG A 9 -34.40 56.33 -42.69
CA ARG A 9 -33.08 55.92 -42.21
C ARG A 9 -32.41 55.21 -43.39
N THR A 10 -31.69 55.97 -44.21
CA THR A 10 -31.05 55.44 -45.41
C THR A 10 -29.84 54.64 -44.97
N PHE A 11 -29.93 53.32 -45.13
CA PHE A 11 -28.83 52.41 -44.88
C PHE A 11 -27.88 52.41 -46.08
N ASP A 12 -26.58 52.35 -45.83
CA ASP A 12 -25.53 52.25 -46.84
C ASP A 12 -25.62 50.92 -47.63
N LYS A 13 -24.75 50.76 -48.64
CA LYS A 13 -24.69 49.53 -49.46
C LYS A 13 -24.41 48.26 -48.64
N HIS A 14 -23.90 48.41 -47.42
CA HIS A 14 -23.60 47.33 -46.49
C HIS A 14 -24.68 47.13 -45.41
N GLY A 15 -25.77 47.92 -45.45
CA GLY A 15 -26.92 47.78 -44.56
C GLY A 15 -26.82 48.55 -43.24
N TYR A 16 -25.96 49.57 -43.12
CA TYR A 16 -25.76 50.39 -41.90
C TYR A 16 -26.23 51.83 -42.09
N ASP A 17 -26.87 52.44 -41.08
CA ASP A 17 -27.31 53.83 -41.10
C ASP A 17 -26.13 54.83 -41.02
N LEU A 18 -26.41 56.13 -41.07
CA LEU A 18 -25.41 57.20 -40.97
C LEU A 18 -24.63 57.16 -39.64
N ASP A 19 -25.23 56.60 -38.58
CA ASP A 19 -24.57 56.43 -37.28
C ASP A 19 -23.73 55.14 -37.24
N GLY A 20 -23.76 54.31 -38.29
CA GLY A 20 -23.00 53.08 -38.42
C GLY A 20 -23.67 51.81 -37.88
N TYR A 21 -25.00 51.80 -37.71
CA TYR A 21 -25.77 50.68 -37.14
C TYR A 21 -26.70 50.00 -38.16
N ASP A 22 -26.81 48.68 -38.10
CA ASP A 22 -27.68 47.89 -38.97
C ASP A 22 -29.17 48.14 -38.67
N LYS A 23 -30.07 47.55 -39.47
CA LYS A 23 -31.52 47.64 -39.24
C LYS A 23 -31.98 47.15 -37.87
N ASN A 24 -31.20 46.29 -37.22
CA ASN A 24 -31.47 45.77 -35.89
C ASN A 24 -30.81 46.62 -34.78
N GLY A 25 -30.11 47.70 -35.14
CA GLY A 25 -29.47 48.63 -34.23
C GLY A 25 -28.07 48.24 -33.77
N TYR A 26 -27.34 47.38 -34.50
CA TYR A 26 -25.99 46.90 -34.15
C TYR A 26 -24.90 47.42 -35.11
N ASP A 27 -23.76 47.83 -34.58
CA ASP A 27 -22.61 48.27 -35.37
C ASP A 27 -21.97 47.12 -36.16
N LYS A 28 -20.98 47.44 -37.02
CA LYS A 28 -20.22 46.44 -37.79
C LYS A 28 -19.50 45.39 -36.92
N LYS A 29 -19.29 45.68 -35.64
CA LYS A 29 -18.68 44.77 -34.66
C LYS A 29 -19.74 43.97 -33.89
N GLY A 30 -21.02 44.19 -34.15
CA GLY A 30 -22.15 43.47 -33.58
C GLY A 30 -22.66 44.01 -32.25
N PHE A 31 -22.39 45.28 -31.90
CA PHE A 31 -22.80 45.92 -30.64
C PHE A 31 -23.84 47.02 -30.85
N ASP A 32 -24.83 47.10 -29.98
CA ASP A 32 -25.85 48.15 -30.00
C ASP A 32 -25.29 49.53 -29.63
N LYS A 33 -26.11 50.58 -29.73
CA LYS A 33 -25.73 51.95 -29.33
C LYS A 33 -25.27 52.07 -27.86
N ASN A 34 -25.66 51.12 -27.01
CA ASN A 34 -25.24 51.06 -25.61
C ASN A 34 -23.98 50.19 -25.41
N GLY A 35 -23.41 49.63 -26.48
CA GLY A 35 -22.20 48.83 -26.46
C GLY A 35 -22.40 47.34 -26.15
N TYR A 36 -23.61 46.78 -26.30
CA TYR A 36 -23.93 45.37 -26.00
C TYR A 36 -24.23 44.55 -27.25
N ASP A 37 -23.75 43.32 -27.28
CA ASP A 37 -24.02 42.36 -28.35
C ASP A 37 -25.49 41.91 -28.36
N LYS A 38 -25.90 41.15 -29.38
CA LYS A 38 -27.26 40.58 -29.47
C LYS A 38 -27.66 39.69 -28.28
N LYS A 39 -26.68 39.17 -27.53
CA LYS A 39 -26.89 38.37 -26.33
C LYS A 39 -26.89 39.22 -25.06
N GLY A 40 -26.73 40.54 -25.17
CA GLY A 40 -26.76 41.49 -24.07
C GLY A 40 -25.45 41.65 -23.33
N PHE A 41 -24.30 41.29 -23.92
CA PHE A 41 -22.97 41.40 -23.30
C PHE A 41 -22.12 42.50 -23.94
N ASP A 42 -21.42 43.28 -23.13
CA ASP A 42 -20.52 44.33 -23.57
C ASP A 42 -19.28 43.75 -24.30
N LYS A 43 -18.41 44.64 -24.79
CA LYS A 43 -17.15 44.23 -25.45
C LYS A 43 -16.20 43.43 -24.56
N ASN A 44 -16.34 43.54 -23.24
CA ASN A 44 -15.58 42.78 -22.26
C ASN A 44 -16.27 41.45 -21.88
N GLY A 45 -17.45 41.17 -22.46
CA GLY A 45 -18.21 39.95 -22.24
C GLY A 45 -19.11 39.96 -21.01
N TYR A 46 -19.48 41.13 -20.47
CA TYR A 46 -20.35 41.29 -19.29
C TYR A 46 -21.71 41.88 -19.63
N ASP A 47 -22.76 41.37 -19.01
CA ASP A 47 -24.11 41.88 -19.15
C ASP A 47 -24.28 43.26 -18.47
N LYS A 48 -25.46 43.87 -18.63
CA LYS A 48 -25.79 45.16 -17.98
C LYS A 48 -25.70 45.12 -16.44
N LYS A 49 -25.76 43.93 -15.84
CA LYS A 49 -25.63 43.71 -14.39
C LYS A 49 -24.18 43.42 -13.98
N GLY A 50 -23.24 43.40 -14.92
CA GLY A 50 -21.82 43.19 -14.69
C GLY A 50 -21.40 41.71 -14.59
N TYR A 51 -22.19 40.77 -15.13
CA TYR A 51 -21.91 39.33 -15.10
C TYR A 51 -21.56 38.80 -16.49
N ASN A 52 -20.55 37.94 -16.56
CA ASN A 52 -20.17 37.29 -17.79
C ASN A 52 -21.18 36.23 -18.23
N ARG A 53 -20.95 35.61 -19.40
CA ARG A 53 -21.82 34.54 -19.94
C ARG A 53 -21.96 33.33 -19.03
N ASN A 54 -21.01 33.10 -18.13
CA ASN A 54 -21.04 32.02 -17.14
C ASN A 54 -21.70 32.47 -15.82
N GLY A 55 -22.23 33.69 -15.75
CA GLY A 55 -22.94 34.21 -14.58
C GLY A 55 -22.04 34.79 -13.49
N PHE A 56 -20.75 35.03 -13.76
CA PHE A 56 -19.80 35.56 -12.77
C PHE A 56 -19.40 37.02 -13.04
N ASN A 57 -19.32 37.83 -12.01
CA ASN A 57 -18.85 39.21 -12.10
C ASN A 57 -17.33 39.27 -12.34
N LYS A 58 -16.80 40.48 -12.54
CA LYS A 58 -15.37 40.70 -12.79
C LYS A 58 -14.44 40.20 -11.67
N LYS A 59 -14.95 40.11 -10.43
CA LYS A 59 -14.24 39.55 -9.27
C LYS A 59 -14.35 38.02 -9.17
N GLY A 60 -15.13 37.38 -10.05
CA GLY A 60 -15.30 35.93 -10.09
C GLY A 60 -16.41 35.38 -9.22
N TYR A 61 -17.33 36.22 -8.75
CA TYR A 61 -18.48 35.81 -7.93
C TYR A 61 -19.78 35.81 -8.73
N ASP A 62 -20.63 34.82 -8.49
CA ASP A 62 -21.96 34.74 -9.06
C ASP A 62 -22.92 35.79 -8.45
N LYS A 63 -24.19 35.73 -8.85
CA LYS A 63 -25.23 36.67 -8.35
C LYS A 63 -25.55 36.49 -6.86
N ASN A 64 -25.27 35.32 -6.31
CA ASN A 64 -25.52 34.98 -4.90
C ASN A 64 -24.29 35.26 -4.02
N GLY A 65 -23.14 35.56 -4.63
CA GLY A 65 -21.87 35.86 -3.98
C GLY A 65 -20.95 34.65 -3.83
N TYR A 66 -21.24 33.52 -4.47
CA TYR A 66 -20.38 32.35 -4.50
C TYR A 66 -19.29 32.51 -5.56
N ASP A 67 -18.07 32.10 -5.23
CA ASP A 67 -16.98 32.03 -6.19
C ASP A 67 -17.20 30.89 -7.21
N LYS A 68 -16.27 30.75 -8.16
CA LYS A 68 -16.34 29.68 -9.16
C LYS A 68 -16.26 28.26 -8.60
N LYS A 69 -15.82 28.10 -7.35
CA LYS A 69 -15.75 26.81 -6.65
C LYS A 69 -17.02 26.56 -5.82
N GLY A 70 -17.97 27.50 -5.81
CA GLY A 70 -19.20 27.38 -5.05
C GLY A 70 -19.08 27.84 -3.60
N TYR A 71 -18.08 28.65 -3.24
CA TYR A 71 -17.88 29.14 -1.87
C TYR A 71 -18.18 30.63 -1.73
N LYS A 72 -18.93 30.98 -0.69
CA LYS A 72 -19.23 32.34 -0.26
C LYS A 72 -18.76 32.50 1.19
N ASP A 73 -17.93 33.51 1.42
CA ASP A 73 -17.30 33.75 2.73
C ASP A 73 -16.55 32.50 3.28
N GLY A 74 -16.03 31.66 2.37
CA GLY A 74 -15.31 30.43 2.71
C GLY A 74 -16.16 29.18 2.89
N TYR A 75 -17.49 29.27 2.74
CA TYR A 75 -18.43 28.15 2.92
C TYR A 75 -19.24 27.87 1.65
N ASP A 76 -19.55 26.62 1.40
CA ASP A 76 -20.44 26.19 0.32
C ASP A 76 -21.92 26.51 0.63
N GLU A 77 -22.82 26.11 -0.26
CA GLU A 77 -24.27 26.32 -0.09
C GLU A 77 -24.86 25.54 1.10
N ASP A 78 -24.26 24.39 1.44
CA ASP A 78 -24.62 23.59 2.61
C ASP A 78 -24.04 24.18 3.92
N GLY A 79 -23.19 25.21 3.83
CA GLY A 79 -22.59 25.89 4.97
C GLY A 79 -21.29 25.26 5.48
N PHE A 80 -20.63 24.43 4.66
CA PHE A 80 -19.36 23.77 5.00
C PHE A 80 -18.17 24.43 4.29
N ASP A 81 -17.06 24.54 4.99
CA ASP A 81 -15.82 25.03 4.43
C ASP A 81 -15.21 24.02 3.43
N PHE A 82 -14.11 24.39 2.79
CA PHE A 82 -13.43 23.52 1.84
C PHE A 82 -12.85 22.23 2.45
N LYS A 83 -12.80 22.12 3.79
CA LYS A 83 -12.41 20.92 4.52
C LYS A 83 -13.62 20.09 4.96
N GLY A 84 -14.84 20.57 4.68
CA GLY A 84 -16.09 19.89 5.01
C GLY A 84 -16.58 20.16 6.44
N TYR A 85 -16.18 21.27 7.06
CA TYR A 85 -16.63 21.65 8.41
C TYR A 85 -17.48 22.91 8.38
N ASP A 86 -18.56 22.94 9.16
CA ASP A 86 -19.41 24.10 9.33
C ASP A 86 -18.70 25.20 10.13
N LYS A 87 -19.41 26.32 10.35
CA LYS A 87 -18.90 27.45 11.13
C LYS A 87 -18.60 27.11 12.59
N ASP A 88 -19.27 26.09 13.14
CA ASP A 88 -19.05 25.59 14.50
C ASP A 88 -17.86 24.61 14.54
N GLY A 89 -17.31 24.23 13.38
CA GLY A 89 -16.18 23.32 13.26
C GLY A 89 -16.57 21.84 13.20
N PHE A 90 -17.82 21.51 12.86
CA PHE A 90 -18.33 20.14 12.76
C PHE A 90 -18.59 19.74 11.31
N ASN A 91 -18.28 18.49 10.97
CA ASN A 91 -18.57 17.95 9.66
C ASN A 91 -20.06 17.62 9.49
N LYS A 92 -20.45 17.17 8.29
CA LYS A 92 -21.84 16.82 7.99
C LYS A 92 -22.44 15.72 8.88
N ASN A 93 -21.60 14.89 9.49
CA ASN A 93 -22.00 13.86 10.46
C ASN A 93 -22.04 14.38 11.91
N GLY A 94 -21.75 15.68 12.13
CA GLY A 94 -21.77 16.31 13.44
C GLY A 94 -20.51 16.12 14.27
N TYR A 95 -19.38 15.73 13.67
CA TYR A 95 -18.11 15.53 14.39
C TYR A 95 -17.08 16.61 14.05
N ASP A 96 -16.36 17.05 15.07
CA ASP A 96 -15.25 17.97 14.94
C ASP A 96 -14.06 17.33 14.20
N LYS A 97 -13.01 18.12 13.97
CA LYS A 97 -11.76 17.64 13.35
C LYS A 97 -11.06 16.51 14.10
N ASN A 98 -11.35 16.33 15.39
CA ASN A 98 -10.79 15.30 16.24
C ASN A 98 -11.70 14.06 16.32
N GLY A 99 -12.86 14.10 15.66
CA GLY A 99 -13.81 13.00 15.60
C GLY A 99 -14.81 12.95 16.77
N TYR A 100 -15.04 14.07 17.48
CA TYR A 100 -16.01 14.15 18.58
C TYR A 100 -17.21 15.01 18.22
N ASP A 101 -18.38 14.60 18.68
CA ASP A 101 -19.59 15.39 18.54
C ASP A 101 -19.61 16.62 19.46
N LYS A 102 -20.71 17.39 19.41
CA LYS A 102 -20.90 18.57 20.26
C LYS A 102 -20.91 18.25 21.76
N ASP A 103 -21.23 17.02 22.13
CA ASP A 103 -21.24 16.54 23.52
C ASP A 103 -19.89 15.93 23.94
N GLY A 104 -18.91 15.88 23.03
CA GLY A 104 -17.55 15.41 23.29
C GLY A 104 -17.36 13.90 23.16
N TYR A 105 -18.22 13.19 22.43
CA TYR A 105 -18.16 11.74 22.22
C TYR A 105 -17.79 11.38 20.78
N ASP A 106 -17.00 10.31 20.63
CA ASP A 106 -16.68 9.74 19.32
C ASP A 106 -17.89 8.99 18.73
N ASN A 107 -17.74 8.51 17.50
CA ASN A 107 -18.79 7.77 16.80
C ASN A 107 -19.19 6.41 17.42
N ARG A 108 -18.46 5.95 18.45
CA ARG A 108 -18.77 4.77 19.26
C ARG A 108 -19.23 5.15 20.66
N GLY A 109 -19.47 6.44 20.92
CA GLY A 109 -19.94 6.94 22.20
C GLY A 109 -18.87 7.05 23.26
N PHE A 110 -17.58 7.08 22.92
CA PHE A 110 -16.50 7.30 23.90
C PHE A 110 -16.09 8.76 23.99
N SER A 111 -15.98 9.28 25.21
CA SER A 111 -15.43 10.60 25.46
C SER A 111 -13.95 10.67 25.10
N ILE A 112 -13.38 11.89 25.15
CA ILE A 112 -11.93 12.08 25.02
C ILE A 112 -11.14 11.25 26.05
N ASP A 113 -11.64 11.17 27.28
CA ASP A 113 -11.06 10.40 28.39
C ASP A 113 -11.31 8.88 28.27
N GLY A 114 -12.02 8.45 27.22
CA GLY A 114 -12.30 7.03 26.97
C GLY A 114 -13.47 6.47 27.79
N ILE A 115 -14.34 7.32 28.34
CA ILE A 115 -15.53 6.88 29.05
C ILE A 115 -16.70 6.77 28.08
N HIS A 116 -17.37 5.61 28.06
CA HIS A 116 -18.49 5.35 27.17
C HIS A 116 -19.79 5.98 27.71
N ILE A 117 -20.57 6.58 26.79
CA ILE A 117 -21.76 7.39 27.09
C ILE A 117 -22.84 6.60 27.83
N ASP A 118 -23.04 5.32 27.50
CA ASP A 118 -24.13 4.54 28.10
C ASP A 118 -23.71 3.86 29.42
N THR A 119 -22.49 3.34 29.49
CA THR A 119 -22.03 2.49 30.61
C THR A 119 -21.35 3.31 31.69
N LYS A 120 -20.95 4.56 31.38
CA LYS A 120 -20.24 5.48 32.29
C LYS A 120 -18.91 4.92 32.81
N ILE A 121 -18.33 3.95 32.10
CA ILE A 121 -17.02 3.35 32.38
C ILE A 121 -16.19 3.30 31.09
N ALA A 122 -14.96 2.80 31.17
CA ALA A 122 -14.03 2.75 30.03
C ALA A 122 -14.38 1.72 28.93
N PHE A 123 -15.49 0.99 29.07
CA PHE A 123 -15.92 -0.08 28.18
C PHE A 123 -17.36 0.16 27.70
N ASP A 124 -17.64 -0.16 26.44
CA ASP A 124 -18.99 -0.17 25.89
C ASP A 124 -19.83 -1.34 26.43
N LYS A 125 -21.05 -1.49 25.91
CA LYS A 125 -21.96 -2.58 26.31
C LYS A 125 -21.46 -3.97 25.87
N ASP A 126 -20.62 -4.02 24.85
CA ASP A 126 -20.00 -5.24 24.35
C ASP A 126 -18.72 -5.59 25.13
N GLY A 127 -18.31 -4.73 26.07
CA GLY A 127 -17.13 -4.92 26.92
C GLY A 127 -15.82 -4.46 26.29
N PHE A 128 -15.85 -3.67 25.21
CA PHE A 128 -14.64 -3.16 24.55
C PHE A 128 -14.42 -1.70 24.89
N ASN A 129 -13.15 -1.30 25.04
CA ASN A 129 -12.77 0.08 25.28
C ASN A 129 -12.75 0.91 24.00
N LYS A 130 -12.43 2.20 24.13
CA LYS A 130 -12.24 3.10 22.98
C LYS A 130 -11.22 2.61 21.95
N ASN A 131 -10.27 1.76 22.31
CA ASN A 131 -9.34 1.18 21.32
C ASN A 131 -9.82 -0.15 20.73
N GLY A 132 -11.01 -0.62 21.13
CA GLY A 132 -11.61 -1.87 20.67
C GLY A 132 -11.09 -3.12 21.38
N TYR A 133 -10.54 -2.98 22.59
CA TYR A 133 -10.02 -4.09 23.40
C TYR A 133 -10.84 -4.30 24.66
N ASP A 134 -11.03 -5.55 25.04
CA ASP A 134 -11.66 -5.94 26.29
C ASP A 134 -10.76 -5.64 27.50
N GLU A 135 -11.26 -5.95 28.70
CA GLU A 135 -10.52 -5.77 29.95
C GLU A 135 -9.21 -6.57 30.01
N ASN A 136 -9.16 -7.69 29.28
CA ASN A 136 -7.95 -8.52 29.16
C ASN A 136 -6.99 -8.02 28.07
N GLY A 137 -7.34 -6.95 27.35
CA GLY A 137 -6.53 -6.37 26.29
C GLY A 137 -6.68 -7.05 24.94
N PHE A 138 -7.74 -7.84 24.70
CA PHE A 138 -8.01 -8.52 23.44
C PHE A 138 -9.15 -7.87 22.67
N ASN A 139 -9.00 -7.76 21.34
CA ASN A 139 -10.05 -7.28 20.47
C ASN A 139 -11.16 -8.34 20.29
N LYS A 140 -12.21 -7.98 19.56
CA LYS A 140 -13.34 -8.89 19.27
C LYS A 140 -12.95 -10.21 18.60
N ASN A 141 -11.80 -10.26 17.93
CA ASN A 141 -11.26 -11.47 17.31
C ASN A 141 -10.34 -12.28 18.25
N GLY A 142 -10.17 -11.84 19.50
CA GLY A 142 -9.34 -12.51 20.50
C GLY A 142 -7.84 -12.22 20.39
N TYR A 143 -7.45 -11.12 19.74
CA TYR A 143 -6.04 -10.72 19.57
C TYR A 143 -5.74 -9.42 20.30
N ASP A 144 -4.57 -9.36 20.93
CA ASP A 144 -4.08 -8.16 21.60
C ASP A 144 -3.65 -7.08 20.58
N LYS A 145 -3.15 -5.96 21.11
CA LYS A 145 -2.65 -4.84 20.29
C LYS A 145 -1.47 -5.19 19.38
N ASN A 146 -0.74 -6.25 19.72
CA ASN A 146 0.41 -6.75 18.95
C ASN A 146 -0.03 -7.83 17.94
N GLY A 147 -1.31 -8.20 17.93
CA GLY A 147 -1.87 -9.19 17.03
C GLY A 147 -1.73 -10.63 17.49
N PHE A 148 -1.48 -10.87 18.79
CA PHE A 148 -1.35 -12.20 19.39
C PHE A 148 -2.56 -12.57 20.22
N ASN A 149 -2.97 -13.84 20.15
CA ASN A 149 -4.03 -14.36 20.98
C ASN A 149 -3.54 -14.60 22.41
N LYS A 150 -4.44 -15.05 23.28
CA LYS A 150 -4.12 -15.35 24.69
C LYS A 150 -3.00 -16.38 24.88
N ASN A 151 -2.76 -17.24 23.89
CA ASN A 151 -1.69 -18.23 23.90
C ASN A 151 -0.38 -17.69 23.31
N GLY A 152 -0.32 -16.41 22.93
CA GLY A 152 0.86 -15.78 22.35
C GLY A 152 1.05 -16.03 20.86
N PHE A 153 0.02 -16.51 20.14
CA PHE A 153 0.11 -16.80 18.69
C PHE A 153 -0.69 -15.81 17.86
N ASN A 154 -0.10 -15.37 16.74
CA ASN A 154 -0.76 -14.51 15.78
C ASN A 154 -1.84 -15.27 15.00
N LYS A 155 -2.55 -14.58 14.12
CA LYS A 155 -3.63 -15.16 13.30
C LYS A 155 -3.17 -16.33 12.41
N ASN A 156 -1.88 -16.38 12.07
CA ASN A 156 -1.29 -17.45 11.28
C ASN A 156 -0.77 -18.62 12.15
N GLY A 157 -0.93 -18.55 13.47
CA GLY A 157 -0.53 -19.59 14.41
C GLY A 157 0.94 -19.52 14.85
N TYR A 158 1.63 -18.40 14.65
CA TYR A 158 3.05 -18.23 15.03
C TYR A 158 3.20 -17.26 16.20
N ASP A 159 4.15 -17.54 17.08
CA ASP A 159 4.52 -16.67 18.19
C ASP A 159 5.28 -15.42 17.73
N GLU A 160 5.69 -14.58 18.68
CA GLU A 160 6.47 -13.37 18.39
C GLU A 160 7.81 -13.66 17.72
N ASN A 161 8.38 -14.85 17.96
CA ASN A 161 9.64 -15.29 17.36
C ASN A 161 9.43 -15.97 16.00
N GLY A 162 8.18 -16.14 15.55
CA GLY A 162 7.85 -16.76 14.27
C GLY A 162 7.75 -18.28 14.29
N TYR A 163 7.59 -18.91 15.47
CA TYR A 163 7.42 -20.36 15.63
C TYR A 163 5.98 -20.75 15.95
N ASP A 164 5.52 -21.85 15.37
CA ASP A 164 4.20 -22.41 15.64
C ASP A 164 4.13 -23.05 17.04
N SER A 165 2.96 -23.58 17.41
CA SER A 165 2.78 -24.26 18.70
C SER A 165 3.63 -25.52 18.88
N ASN A 166 4.22 -26.04 17.80
CA ASN A 166 5.14 -27.18 17.82
C ASN A 166 6.61 -26.72 17.84
N GLY A 167 6.88 -25.42 17.84
CA GLY A 167 8.22 -24.85 17.86
C GLY A 167 8.89 -24.78 16.49
N TYR A 168 8.15 -24.83 15.38
CA TYR A 168 8.70 -24.74 14.02
C TYR A 168 8.30 -23.44 13.33
N ASP A 169 9.25 -22.86 12.61
CA ASP A 169 9.01 -21.66 11.82
C ASP A 169 8.15 -21.97 10.58
N LYS A 170 7.88 -20.93 9.79
CA LYS A 170 7.09 -21.08 8.56
C LYS A 170 7.74 -22.00 7.51
N LYS A 171 9.06 -22.18 7.56
CA LYS A 171 9.80 -23.10 6.70
C LYS A 171 9.84 -24.53 7.26
N GLY A 172 9.37 -24.75 8.49
CA GLY A 172 9.35 -26.05 9.15
C GLY A 172 10.60 -26.36 9.96
N TYR A 173 11.41 -25.36 10.33
CA TYR A 173 12.62 -25.52 11.14
C TYR A 173 12.44 -24.98 12.55
N ASN A 174 12.98 -25.69 13.54
CA ASN A 174 12.96 -25.26 14.92
C ASN A 174 13.96 -24.12 15.16
N LYS A 175 14.06 -23.67 16.41
CA LYS A 175 14.99 -22.60 16.80
C LYS A 175 16.46 -22.95 16.56
N ASP A 176 16.79 -24.23 16.58
CA ASP A 176 18.14 -24.74 16.32
C ASP A 176 18.40 -24.95 14.82
N GLY A 177 17.43 -24.67 13.96
CA GLY A 177 17.58 -24.79 12.50
C GLY A 177 17.26 -26.17 11.94
N PHE A 178 16.68 -27.08 12.74
CA PHE A 178 16.36 -28.46 12.33
C PHE A 178 14.87 -28.67 12.10
N ASN A 179 14.53 -29.41 11.05
CA ASN A 179 13.17 -29.78 10.74
C ASN A 179 12.66 -30.87 11.69
N LYS A 180 11.41 -31.31 11.51
CA LYS A 180 10.79 -32.35 12.34
C LYS A 180 11.52 -33.70 12.31
N ASN A 181 12.26 -33.97 11.25
CA ASN A 181 13.06 -35.19 11.09
C ASN A 181 14.49 -35.02 11.64
N GLY A 182 14.85 -33.84 12.16
CA GLY A 182 16.16 -33.59 12.74
C GLY A 182 17.23 -33.11 11.75
N TYR A 183 16.85 -32.71 10.52
CA TYR A 183 17.78 -32.23 9.49
C TYR A 183 17.67 -30.72 9.26
N ASP A 184 18.80 -30.08 9.00
CA ASP A 184 18.88 -28.65 8.70
C ASP A 184 18.38 -28.30 7.28
N GLU A 185 18.49 -27.03 6.88
CA GLU A 185 18.06 -26.57 5.55
C GLU A 185 18.87 -27.20 4.40
N ASN A 186 20.07 -27.74 4.70
CA ASN A 186 20.94 -28.42 3.75
C ASN A 186 20.75 -29.95 3.76
N GLY A 187 19.92 -30.48 4.67
CA GLY A 187 19.63 -31.91 4.78
C GLY A 187 20.56 -32.67 5.73
N TYR A 188 21.32 -32.01 6.59
CA TYR A 188 22.23 -32.65 7.56
C TYR A 188 21.68 -32.63 8.97
N ASP A 189 21.90 -33.71 9.71
CA ASP A 189 21.52 -33.83 11.12
C ASP A 189 22.43 -32.97 12.03
N SER A 190 22.18 -33.00 13.34
CA SER A 190 23.01 -32.26 14.30
C SER A 190 24.47 -32.73 14.37
N ASN A 191 24.79 -33.89 13.81
CA ASN A 191 26.14 -34.44 13.73
C ASN A 191 26.80 -34.14 12.37
N GLY A 192 26.08 -33.50 11.44
CA GLY A 192 26.58 -33.14 10.11
C GLY A 192 26.41 -34.24 9.07
N TYR A 193 25.52 -35.21 9.27
CA TYR A 193 25.27 -36.32 8.32
C TYR A 193 23.89 -36.24 7.68
N ASP A 194 23.81 -36.55 6.39
CA ASP A 194 22.56 -36.59 5.64
C ASP A 194 21.69 -37.81 6.03
N GLU A 195 20.52 -37.94 5.40
CA GLU A 195 19.62 -39.08 5.62
C GLU A 195 20.25 -40.44 5.29
N ASN A 196 21.29 -40.46 4.45
CA ASN A 196 22.04 -41.66 4.08
C ASN A 196 23.25 -41.91 4.99
N GLY A 197 23.54 -41.02 5.93
CA GLY A 197 24.64 -41.12 6.88
C GLY A 197 25.98 -40.59 6.35
N PHE A 198 25.99 -39.72 5.33
CA PHE A 198 27.19 -39.11 4.77
C PHE A 198 27.30 -37.62 5.12
N ASP A 199 28.52 -37.14 5.37
CA ASP A 199 28.82 -35.74 5.65
C ASP A 199 28.76 -34.87 4.38
N GLU A 200 28.98 -33.56 4.52
CA GLU A 200 29.01 -32.63 3.37
C GLU A 200 30.07 -32.99 2.32
N ASN A 201 31.10 -33.74 2.70
CA ASN A 201 32.15 -34.21 1.81
C ASN A 201 31.83 -35.59 1.19
N GLY A 202 30.69 -36.19 1.53
CA GLY A 202 30.25 -37.49 1.04
C GLY A 202 30.86 -38.68 1.78
N PHE A 203 31.37 -38.52 3.01
CA PHE A 203 31.95 -39.59 3.83
C PHE A 203 31.07 -39.95 5.02
N ASP A 204 30.96 -41.25 5.30
CA ASP A 204 30.23 -41.75 6.47
C ASP A 204 30.97 -41.48 7.79
N LEU A 205 30.38 -41.90 8.91
CA LEU A 205 30.99 -41.77 10.24
C LEU A 205 32.33 -42.53 10.37
N ASP A 206 32.54 -43.58 9.58
CA ASP A 206 33.78 -44.35 9.52
C ASP A 206 34.83 -43.70 8.58
N GLY A 207 34.45 -42.63 7.84
CA GLY A 207 35.32 -41.88 6.93
C GLY A 207 35.38 -42.44 5.51
N PHE A 208 34.38 -43.21 5.07
CA PHE A 208 34.31 -43.83 3.73
C PHE A 208 33.17 -43.25 2.89
N ASP A 209 33.41 -43.10 1.58
CA ASP A 209 32.40 -42.64 0.63
C ASP A 209 31.33 -43.70 0.34
N GLU A 210 30.33 -43.37 -0.47
CA GLU A 210 29.27 -44.31 -0.88
C GLU A 210 29.82 -45.58 -1.56
N ASN A 211 31.03 -45.51 -2.13
CA ASN A 211 31.70 -46.64 -2.77
C ASN A 211 32.62 -47.42 -1.80
N GLY A 212 32.72 -46.99 -0.54
CA GLY A 212 33.52 -47.63 0.50
C GLY A 212 34.99 -47.22 0.52
N TYR A 213 35.37 -46.06 -0.03
CA TYR A 213 36.75 -45.56 -0.08
C TYR A 213 36.95 -44.32 0.81
N ASP A 214 38.10 -44.24 1.49
CA ASP A 214 38.48 -43.10 2.31
C ASP A 214 38.82 -41.87 1.45
N SER A 215 39.08 -40.73 2.10
CA SER A 215 39.49 -39.49 1.40
C SER A 215 40.82 -39.58 0.64
N ASN A 216 41.59 -40.66 0.85
CA ASN A 216 42.80 -40.96 0.08
C ASN A 216 42.54 -41.94 -1.06
N GLY A 217 41.30 -42.41 -1.24
CA GLY A 217 40.89 -43.35 -2.27
C GLY A 217 41.14 -44.82 -1.93
N TYR A 218 41.26 -45.20 -0.65
CA TYR A 218 41.49 -46.58 -0.20
C TYR A 218 40.30 -47.16 0.56
N ASP A 219 39.97 -48.41 0.28
CA ASP A 219 38.93 -49.15 1.00
C ASP A 219 39.31 -49.45 2.45
N LYS A 220 38.39 -50.04 3.21
CA LYS A 220 38.61 -50.44 4.61
C LYS A 220 39.74 -51.46 4.81
N LEU A 221 40.18 -52.13 3.73
CA LEU A 221 41.31 -53.05 3.71
C LEU A 221 42.62 -52.37 3.30
N GLY A 222 42.58 -51.09 2.90
CA GLY A 222 43.74 -50.31 2.50
C GLY A 222 44.10 -50.40 1.02
N TYR A 223 43.17 -50.79 0.14
CA TYR A 223 43.38 -50.91 -1.31
C TYR A 223 42.61 -49.85 -2.10
N ASP A 224 43.23 -49.32 -3.15
CA ASP A 224 42.61 -48.36 -4.07
C ASP A 224 41.53 -49.01 -4.96
N HIS A 225 40.82 -48.19 -5.74
CA HIS A 225 39.78 -48.66 -6.67
C HIS A 225 40.28 -49.63 -7.77
N ILE A 226 41.59 -49.82 -7.91
CA ILE A 226 42.23 -50.75 -8.85
C ILE A 226 42.80 -51.98 -8.09
N GLY A 227 42.66 -52.01 -6.76
CA GLY A 227 43.06 -53.12 -5.90
C GLY A 227 44.52 -53.06 -5.43
N TYR A 228 45.15 -51.88 -5.35
CA TYR A 228 46.54 -51.70 -4.88
C TYR A 228 46.62 -50.89 -3.58
N ASP A 229 47.51 -51.28 -2.67
CA ASP A 229 47.78 -50.58 -1.42
C ASP A 229 48.54 -49.26 -1.63
N LYS A 230 48.75 -48.50 -0.54
CA LYS A 230 49.53 -47.24 -0.57
C LYS A 230 50.97 -47.41 -1.07
N GLU A 231 51.50 -48.62 -1.07
CA GLU A 231 52.83 -48.95 -1.60
C GLU A 231 52.78 -49.44 -3.05
N GLY A 232 51.59 -49.54 -3.65
CA GLY A 232 51.37 -49.96 -5.03
C GLY A 232 51.34 -51.47 -5.24
N TYR A 233 51.00 -52.26 -4.22
CA TYR A 233 50.89 -53.72 -4.28
C TYR A 233 49.46 -54.22 -4.07
N ASN A 234 49.05 -55.23 -4.85
CA ASN A 234 47.76 -55.86 -4.68
C ASN A 234 47.72 -56.78 -3.45
N GLN A 235 46.55 -57.36 -3.17
CA GLN A 235 46.36 -58.28 -2.05
C GLN A 235 47.29 -59.51 -2.07
N GLU A 236 47.78 -59.89 -3.25
CA GLU A 236 48.73 -60.98 -3.44
C GLU A 236 50.21 -60.54 -3.32
N GLY A 237 50.48 -59.25 -3.10
CA GLY A 237 51.81 -58.67 -2.95
C GLY A 237 52.54 -58.35 -4.27
N TYR A 238 51.81 -58.22 -5.38
CA TYR A 238 52.33 -57.86 -6.70
C TYR A 238 52.01 -56.41 -7.06
N ASN A 239 52.98 -55.69 -7.65
CA ASN A 239 52.73 -54.36 -8.19
C ASN A 239 52.09 -54.40 -9.59
N LYS A 240 51.72 -53.24 -10.13
CA LYS A 240 51.13 -53.08 -11.48
C LYS A 240 51.98 -53.61 -12.65
N PHE A 241 53.22 -54.03 -12.38
CA PHE A 241 54.14 -54.64 -13.35
C PHE A 241 54.37 -56.14 -13.08
N ASN A 242 53.54 -56.79 -12.25
CA ASN A 242 53.67 -58.18 -11.82
C ASN A 242 54.99 -58.50 -11.08
N LYS A 243 55.59 -57.54 -10.37
CA LYS A 243 56.77 -57.77 -9.50
C LYS A 243 56.37 -57.91 -8.04
N LYS A 244 57.00 -58.83 -7.29
CA LYS A 244 56.73 -59.02 -5.85
C LYS A 244 57.41 -57.95 -4.99
N LYS A 245 56.75 -57.57 -3.88
CA LYS A 245 57.29 -56.62 -2.87
C LYS A 245 58.71 -56.94 -2.39
N ASN A 246 59.05 -58.23 -2.29
CA ASN A 246 60.36 -58.69 -1.80
C ASN A 246 61.46 -58.72 -2.87
N GLU A 247 61.16 -58.46 -4.15
CA GLU A 247 62.15 -58.48 -5.24
C GLU A 247 62.83 -57.12 -5.48
N LEU A 248 62.31 -56.03 -4.88
CA LEU A 248 62.78 -54.66 -5.11
C LEU A 248 63.70 -54.10 -3.99
N HIS A 249 63.96 -54.87 -2.93
CA HIS A 249 64.85 -54.46 -1.82
C HIS A 249 66.32 -54.88 -2.03
N ASN A 250 66.67 -55.47 -3.17
CA ASN A 250 67.99 -56.04 -3.45
C ASN A 250 68.79 -55.32 -4.55
N ASP A 251 68.39 -54.09 -4.94
CA ASP A 251 69.16 -53.23 -5.86
C ASP A 251 69.76 -52.03 -5.12
#